data_AF-A0A7R9QZ70-F1
#
_entry.id   AF-A0A7R9QZ70-F1
#
_cell.length_a   1.000
_cell.length_b   1.000
_cell.length_c   1.000
_cell.angle_alpha   90.00
_cell.angle_beta   90.00
_cell.angle_gamma   90.00
#
_symmetry.space_group_name_H-M   'P 1'
#
loop_
_entity.id
_entity.type
_entity.pdbx_description
1 polymer ?
#
loop_
_entity_poly.entity_id
_entity_poly.type
_entity_poly.pdbx_seq_one_letter_code
_entity_poly.pdbx_strand_id
1 'polypeptide(L)' 'MTSQVVTAEAPQEDKPIDREKKCPLLLRVFLSLNGRHNNCNDYSRNDCPANELQVYTWTDAT' A
#
# COMPACT_ATOMS: atom_id res chain seq x y z
N MET A 1 39.17 -2.54 -1.86
CA MET A 1 37.83 -3.15 -1.67
C MET A 1 37.15 -2.40 -0.53
N THR A 2 36.46 -1.31 -0.84
CA THR A 2 35.74 -0.49 0.14
C THR A 2 34.30 -0.99 0.22
N SER A 3 33.97 -1.68 1.31
CA SER A 3 32.62 -2.16 1.60
C SER A 3 31.75 -0.98 2.02
N GLN A 4 30.64 -0.73 1.30
CA GLN A 4 29.64 0.24 1.71
C GLN A 4 28.67 -0.43 2.68
N VAL A 5 28.54 0.15 3.88
CA VAL A 5 27.54 -0.22 4.87
C VAL A 5 26.21 0.38 4.42
N VAL A 6 25.24 -0.47 4.10
CA VAL A 6 23.85 -0.06 3.87
C VAL A 6 23.26 0.28 5.22
N THR A 7 23.10 1.57 5.49
CA THR A 7 22.37 2.06 6.65
C THR A 7 20.89 1.74 6.43
N ALA A 8 20.35 0.79 7.20
CA ALA A 8 18.91 0.58 7.29
C ALA A 8 18.30 1.81 7.98
N GLU A 9 17.53 2.62 7.25
CA GLU A 9 16.78 3.74 7.82
C GLU A 9 15.79 3.20 8.87
N ALA A 10 15.86 3.77 10.07
CA ALA A 10 14.95 3.49 11.17
C ALA A 10 13.49 3.83 10.80
N PRO A 11 12.48 3.21 11.42
CA PRO A 11 11.07 3.51 11.15
C PRO A 11 10.82 5.00 11.41
N GLN A 12 10.47 5.72 10.35
CA GLN A 12 10.08 7.11 10.45
C GLN A 12 8.80 7.17 11.31
N GLU A 13 8.87 7.83 12.46
CA GLU A 13 7.68 8.13 13.26
C GLU A 13 6.59 8.71 12.36
N ASP A 14 5.36 8.19 12.48
CA ASP A 14 4.16 8.59 11.74
C ASP A 14 3.84 10.06 12.00
N LYS A 15 4.52 10.95 11.26
CA LYS A 15 4.16 12.37 11.26
C LYS A 15 2.81 12.50 10.55
N PRO A 16 1.82 13.18 11.17
CA PRO A 16 0.52 13.38 10.56
C PRO A 16 0.68 14.11 9.22
N ILE A 17 -0.03 13.63 8.21
CA ILE A 17 0.10 14.15 6.85
C ILE A 17 -0.76 15.39 6.70
N ASP A 18 -0.17 16.45 6.15
CA ASP A 18 -0.92 17.62 5.71
C ASP A 18 -1.70 17.28 4.43
N ARG A 19 -3.00 17.04 4.58
CA ARG A 19 -3.93 16.61 3.53
C ARG A 19 -4.22 17.69 2.49
N GLU A 20 -3.96 18.96 2.81
CA GLU A 20 -4.14 20.08 1.88
C GLU A 20 -2.95 20.23 0.94
N LYS A 21 -1.74 19.89 1.41
CA LYS A 21 -0.50 20.03 0.64
C LYS A 21 -0.04 18.75 -0.03
N LYS A 22 -0.38 17.58 0.52
CA LYS A 22 0.05 16.29 -0.03
C LYS A 22 -1.01 15.71 -0.96
N CYS A 23 -0.62 15.42 -2.20
CA CYS A 23 -1.48 14.75 -3.16
C CYS A 23 -1.95 13.39 -2.60
N PRO A 24 -3.26 13.10 -2.61
CA PRO A 24 -3.76 11.79 -2.18
C PRO A 24 -3.27 10.70 -3.15
N LEU A 25 -3.04 9.51 -2.61
CA LEU A 25 -2.77 8.32 -3.40
C LEU A 25 -4.07 7.59 -3.72
N LEU A 26 -4.08 6.87 -4.85
CA LEU A 26 -5.15 5.95 -5.20
C LEU A 26 -4.87 4.59 -4.54
N LEU A 27 -5.63 4.25 -3.50
CA LEU A 27 -5.58 2.97 -2.83
C LEU A 27 -6.63 2.04 -3.45
N ARG A 28 -6.19 0.89 -3.97
CA ARG A 28 -7.05 -0.17 -4.52
C ARG A 28 -7.16 -1.29 -3.49
N VAL A 29 -8.34 -1.45 -2.89
CA VAL A 29 -8.62 -2.45 -1.84
C VAL A 29 -9.41 -3.58 -2.44
N PHE A 30 -8.93 -4.82 -2.30
CA PHE A 30 -9.64 -6.01 -2.74
C PHE A 30 -10.22 -6.72 -1.54
N LEU A 31 -11.54 -6.82 -1.49
CA LEU A 31 -12.21 -7.56 -0.43
C LEU A 31 -12.21 -9.06 -0.78
N SER A 32 -12.47 -9.92 0.18
CA SER A 32 -12.76 -11.32 -0.11
C SER A 32 -14.02 -11.74 0.60
N LEU A 33 -14.97 -12.27 -0.17
CA LEU A 33 -16.28 -12.65 0.32
C LEU A 33 -16.28 -14.01 1.04
N ASN A 34 -15.19 -14.78 0.89
CA ASN A 34 -15.07 -16.15 1.39
C ASN A 34 -14.38 -16.24 2.76
N GLY A 35 -14.17 -15.11 3.44
CA GLY A 35 -13.54 -15.05 4.77
C GLY A 35 -12.04 -15.40 4.77
N ARG A 36 -11.38 -15.47 3.61
CA ARG A 36 -9.95 -15.73 3.45
C ARG A 36 -9.35 -14.67 2.52
N HIS A 37 -8.05 -14.43 2.56
CA HIS A 37 -7.42 -13.55 1.58
C HIS A 37 -7.54 -14.13 0.16
N ASN A 38 -7.65 -13.27 -0.86
CA ASN A 38 -7.56 -13.70 -2.25
C ASN A 38 -6.19 -14.32 -2.52
N ASN A 39 -6.13 -15.30 -3.43
CA ASN A 39 -4.88 -16.00 -3.69
C ASN A 39 -3.90 -15.05 -4.39
N CYS A 40 -2.61 -15.12 -4.05
CA CYS A 40 -1.58 -14.33 -4.73
C CYS A 40 -1.57 -14.57 -6.25
N ASN A 41 -1.95 -15.77 -6.68
CA ASN A 41 -2.01 -16.14 -8.09
C ASN A 41 -3.12 -15.39 -8.86
N ASP A 42 -4.17 -14.93 -8.17
CA ASP A 42 -5.29 -14.18 -8.74
C ASP A 42 -4.88 -12.73 -9.11
N TYR A 43 -3.72 -12.27 -8.62
CA TYR A 43 -3.13 -10.97 -8.95
C TYR A 43 -2.07 -11.05 -10.05
N SER A 44 -1.95 -12.20 -10.71
CA SER A 44 -0.94 -12.40 -11.77
C SER A 44 -1.47 -11.97 -13.14
N ARG A 45 -0.56 -11.60 -14.06
CA ARG A 45 -0.85 -11.35 -15.49
C ARG A 45 -1.97 -10.33 -15.76
N ASN A 46 -1.95 -9.20 -15.06
CA ASN A 46 -2.92 -8.10 -15.21
C ASN A 46 -4.36 -8.48 -14.83
N ASP A 47 -4.58 -9.66 -14.25
CA ASP A 47 -5.86 -10.00 -13.67
C ASP A 47 -5.90 -9.53 -12.22
N CYS A 48 -7.05 -9.04 -11.80
CA CYS A 48 -7.31 -8.66 -10.42
C CYS A 48 -8.78 -8.95 -10.08
N PRO A 49 -9.08 -9.37 -8.84
CA PRO A 49 -10.45 -9.63 -8.42
C PRO A 49 -11.37 -8.44 -8.70
N ALA A 50 -12.55 -8.69 -9.26
CA ALA A 50 -13.49 -7.63 -9.68
C ALA A 50 -14.09 -6.84 -8.50
N ASN A 51 -13.95 -7.33 -7.26
CA ASN A 51 -14.46 -6.70 -6.05
C ASN A 51 -13.48 -5.67 -5.47
N GLU A 52 -13.04 -4.76 -6.33
CA GLU A 52 -12.15 -3.66 -6.00
C GLU A 52 -12.93 -2.47 -5.43
N LEU A 53 -12.43 -1.92 -4.33
CA LEU A 53 -12.82 -0.63 -3.78
C LEU A 53 -11.67 0.35 -3.98
N GLN A 54 -11.92 1.44 -4.70
CA GLN A 54 -10.95 2.51 -4.91
C GLN A 54 -11.17 3.64 -3.92
N VAL A 55 -10.11 4.05 -3.21
CA VAL A 55 -10.15 5.09 -2.19
C VAL A 55 -9.03 6.09 -2.45
N TYR A 56 -9.36 7.38 -2.50
CA TYR A 56 -8.35 8.44 -2.43
C TYR A 56 -8.00 8.69 -0.98
N THR A 57 -6.76 8.40 -0.60
CA THR A 57 -6.33 8.50 0.79
C THR A 57 -4.86 8.94 0.90
N TRP A 58 -4.35 9.02 2.13
CA TRP A 58 -2.97 9.34 2.42
C TRP A 58 -2.27 8.16 3.10
N THR A 59 -0.95 8.23 3.23
CA THR A 59 -0.15 7.13 3.83
C THR A 59 -0.39 6.95 5.33
N ASP A 60 -1.16 7.85 5.97
CA ASP A 60 -1.54 7.83 7.39
C ASP A 60 -2.98 7.32 7.62
N ALA A 61 -3.60 6.71 6.61
CA ALA A 61 -4.94 6.14 6.73
C ALA A 61 -4.98 5.02 7.78
N THR A 62 -5.91 5.12 8.73
CA THR A 62 -6.16 4.12 9.79
C THR A 62 -7.43 3.34 9.50
#